data_AF-A0A316WR32-F1
#
_entry.id   AF-A0A316WR32-F1
#
_cell.length_a   1.000
_cell.length_b   1.000
_cell.length_c   1.000
_cell.angle_alpha   90.00
_cell.angle_beta   90.00
_cell.angle_gamma   90.00
#
_symmetry.space_group_name_H-M   'P 1'
#
loop_
_entity.id
_entity.type
_entity.pdbx_description
1 polymer ?
#
loop_
_entity_poly.entity_id
_entity_poly.type
_entity_poly.pdbx_seq_one_letter_code
_entity_poly.pdbx_strand_id
1 'polypeptide(L)'
;MILKKIPILIFLLFIFMAKAQHEFITVWKPSLPPPAYAYIGIPVNSNNNQIWFPGRGTNYQIYWEEIGYPSHNATLTNVTSAYHTLIDFGAPQNPNPSDATYRIKVSNGNGNFHQIRFADWDMLNDNGIVGDVHKIQLVEQWGTTQWSSMEQAFQACKILDFTATDIPDLKMVTDMSYMFSGCYGLVGNPSINNWNTANVTTLLGTFTGCFVFNQPVGNWNTSNVTMMGITFNAAKLFNQPLDNWDTSKVTSTTAMFNTAGEFNHPIGSWDMSNNLDAEFMFSNASKFNQPIGNWNTSQIIEMNNMFLNAKAFDQDISNWDTQNVKIMSSMFHNAENFNSNISHWDTRKVEWMQDMFNGAKKFNQDIGKWNVALVKSTNNMFNNAIVFNQNLGSWDLSSLIYASNMFKNAALNCQNYDSTLYGWSQNPSIPDNINLSSVSPLTYSHNAAVTARNYLINSKGWTIIGDTYNGECQSLLGTSDLKIKGEISLYPNPAADIIYVKNSNAKDFKIMDLNGRIVLQGNVVNEQINIQALTSGNYILQLYSKENIQNLKFIKK
;
A
#
# COMPACT_ATOMS: atom_id res chain seq x y z
N MET A 1 -53.04 26.30 22.47
CA MET A 1 -51.79 25.50 22.52
C MET A 1 -51.27 25.35 21.09
N ILE A 2 -50.17 26.05 20.79
CA ILE A 2 -49.24 25.90 19.65
C ILE A 2 -49.78 26.21 18.24
N LEU A 3 -49.67 27.48 17.84
CA LEU A 3 -49.44 27.88 16.44
C LEU A 3 -47.95 27.64 16.11
N LYS A 4 -47.65 26.76 15.16
CA LYS A 4 -46.29 26.62 14.61
C LYS A 4 -46.07 27.69 13.54
N LYS A 5 -45.22 28.67 13.86
CA LYS A 5 -44.60 29.57 12.88
C LYS A 5 -43.54 28.78 12.11
N ILE A 6 -43.67 28.69 10.79
CA ILE A 6 -42.62 28.22 9.89
C ILE A 6 -41.75 29.45 9.56
N PRO A 7 -40.43 29.46 9.84
CA PRO A 7 -39.55 30.45 9.25
C PRO A 7 -39.24 30.01 7.81
N ILE A 8 -39.66 30.83 6.84
CA ILE A 8 -39.22 30.72 5.45
C ILE A 8 -37.74 31.10 5.45
N LEU A 9 -36.85 30.10 5.41
CA LEU A 9 -35.44 30.31 5.15
C LEU A 9 -35.30 30.55 3.64
N ILE A 10 -35.27 31.82 3.23
CA ILE A 10 -34.89 32.21 1.88
C ILE A 10 -33.39 31.92 1.76
N PHE A 11 -33.05 30.74 1.25
CA PHE A 11 -31.70 30.42 0.84
C PHE A 11 -31.45 31.14 -0.49
N LEU A 12 -30.98 32.38 -0.41
CA LEU A 12 -30.41 33.10 -1.55
C LEU A 12 -29.10 32.39 -1.92
N LEU A 13 -29.24 31.35 -2.74
CA LEU A 13 -28.14 30.69 -3.43
C LEU A 13 -27.63 31.69 -4.48
N PHE A 14 -26.75 32.59 -4.05
CA PHE A 14 -25.96 33.40 -4.97
C PHE A 14 -25.02 32.46 -5.71
N ILE A 15 -25.52 31.87 -6.80
CA ILE A 15 -24.68 31.29 -7.83
C ILE A 15 -23.94 32.47 -8.47
N PHE A 16 -22.79 32.84 -7.91
CA PHE A 16 -21.79 33.55 -8.68
C PHE A 16 -21.37 32.60 -9.80
N MET A 17 -22.04 32.70 -10.95
CA MET A 17 -21.41 32.35 -12.21
C MET A 17 -20.28 33.37 -12.39
N ALA A 18 -19.14 33.12 -11.74
CA ALA A 18 -17.89 33.74 -12.11
C ALA A 18 -17.70 33.40 -13.59
N LYS A 19 -17.88 34.39 -14.47
CA LYS A 19 -17.37 34.27 -15.84
C LYS A 19 -15.90 33.90 -15.69
N ALA A 20 -15.48 32.78 -16.27
CA ALA A 20 -14.07 32.43 -16.30
C ALA A 20 -13.30 33.62 -16.87
N GLN A 21 -12.45 34.24 -16.05
CA GLN A 21 -11.49 35.22 -16.54
C GLN A 21 -10.47 34.46 -17.38
N HIS A 22 -9.97 35.10 -18.44
CA HIS A 22 -9.04 34.46 -19.39
C HIS A 22 -7.67 34.15 -18.78
N GLU A 23 -7.33 34.80 -17.67
CA GLU A 23 -5.99 34.83 -17.10
C GLU A 23 -5.72 33.64 -16.18
N PHE A 24 -4.50 33.12 -16.22
CA PHE A 24 -3.96 32.27 -15.16
C PHE A 24 -3.53 33.16 -13.99
N ILE A 25 -4.02 32.89 -12.77
CA ILE A 25 -3.85 33.77 -11.61
C ILE A 25 -3.17 33.05 -10.45
N THR A 26 -2.10 33.65 -9.95
CA THR A 26 -1.32 33.14 -8.81
C THR A 26 -1.02 34.22 -7.78
N VAL A 27 -0.76 33.83 -6.53
CA VAL A 27 -0.35 34.72 -5.45
C VAL A 27 1.05 34.36 -4.96
N TRP A 28 1.87 35.40 -4.78
CA TRP A 28 3.28 35.28 -4.42
C TRP A 28 3.62 36.16 -3.20
N LYS A 29 4.52 35.67 -2.34
CA LYS A 29 5.12 36.40 -1.22
C LYS A 29 6.64 36.49 -1.41
N PRO A 30 7.15 37.59 -2.01
CA PRO A 30 8.55 37.67 -2.42
C PRO A 30 9.56 37.74 -1.28
N SER A 31 9.11 38.13 -0.08
CA SER A 31 9.90 38.25 1.14
C SER A 31 10.20 36.92 1.83
N LEU A 32 9.64 35.80 1.36
CA LEU A 32 9.91 34.50 1.95
C LEU A 32 11.38 34.10 1.72
N PRO A 33 12.06 33.60 2.76
CA PRO A 33 13.46 33.25 2.65
C PRO A 33 13.65 32.02 1.74
N PRO A 34 14.74 31.97 0.96
CA PRO A 34 15.10 30.78 0.20
C PRO A 34 15.37 29.60 1.16
N PRO A 35 15.29 28.35 0.68
CA PRO A 35 15.71 27.21 1.48
C PRO A 35 17.21 27.25 1.79
N ALA A 36 17.65 26.37 2.69
CA ALA A 36 19.05 26.27 3.13
C ALA A 36 20.06 25.94 2.01
N TYR A 37 19.61 25.54 0.81
CA TYR A 37 20.45 25.19 -0.32
C TYR A 37 20.15 26.12 -1.50
N ALA A 38 21.20 26.60 -2.18
CA ALA A 38 21.03 27.48 -3.33
C ALA A 38 20.48 26.71 -4.54
N TYR A 39 19.53 27.32 -5.25
CA TYR A 39 19.02 26.79 -6.51
C TYR A 39 20.02 27.08 -7.64
N ILE A 40 20.39 26.06 -8.41
CA ILE A 40 21.38 26.18 -9.48
C ILE A 40 20.78 26.64 -10.82
N GLY A 41 19.46 26.61 -10.97
CA GLY A 41 18.77 26.92 -12.22
C GLY A 41 18.25 28.36 -12.34
N ILE A 42 18.43 29.20 -11.31
CA ILE A 42 18.13 30.64 -11.38
C ILE A 42 19.44 31.45 -11.53
N PRO A 43 19.51 32.46 -12.40
CA PRO A 43 20.77 33.18 -12.69
C PRO A 43 21.34 33.95 -11.50
N VAL A 44 20.46 34.58 -10.72
CA VAL A 44 20.79 35.32 -9.49
C VAL A 44 19.69 35.10 -8.47
N ASN A 45 20.02 35.12 -7.18
CA ASN A 45 18.99 35.05 -6.14
C ASN A 45 18.09 36.29 -6.22
N SER A 46 16.77 36.07 -6.30
CA SER A 46 15.80 37.16 -6.25
C SER A 46 15.75 37.75 -4.84
N ASN A 47 15.66 39.08 -4.74
CA ASN A 47 15.54 39.76 -3.44
C ASN A 47 14.10 39.69 -2.88
N ASN A 48 13.85 40.38 -1.76
CA ASN A 48 12.56 40.38 -1.06
C ASN A 48 11.39 41.03 -1.82
N ASN A 49 11.66 41.62 -2.98
CA ASN A 49 10.70 42.32 -3.85
C ASN A 49 10.71 41.74 -5.28
N GLN A 50 11.37 40.61 -5.48
CA GLN A 50 11.55 39.99 -6.79
C GLN A 50 11.16 38.52 -6.76
N ILE A 51 10.70 38.03 -7.91
CA ILE A 51 10.56 36.60 -8.16
C ILE A 51 11.12 36.22 -9.54
N TRP A 52 11.63 35.01 -9.64
CA TRP A 52 11.75 34.31 -10.92
C TRP A 52 10.45 33.57 -11.22
N PHE A 53 9.65 34.13 -12.12
CA PHE A 53 8.40 33.55 -12.59
C PHE A 53 8.70 32.50 -13.68
N PRO A 54 8.34 31.22 -13.50
CA PRO A 54 8.76 30.12 -14.39
C PRO A 54 7.79 29.89 -15.57
N GLY A 55 7.29 30.97 -16.15
CA GLY A 55 6.36 30.92 -17.27
C GLY A 55 7.05 30.79 -18.61
N ARG A 56 6.55 29.89 -19.47
CA ARG A 56 7.09 29.63 -20.81
C ARG A 56 6.06 29.98 -21.89
N GLY A 57 6.56 30.60 -22.94
CA GLY A 57 5.74 31.09 -24.03
C GLY A 57 6.41 32.18 -24.85
N THR A 58 5.68 32.67 -25.84
CA THR A 58 6.13 33.75 -26.75
C THR A 58 5.13 34.88 -26.71
N ASN A 59 5.62 36.12 -26.67
CA ASN A 59 4.84 37.36 -26.71
C ASN A 59 3.60 37.42 -25.78
N TYR A 60 3.66 36.75 -24.63
CA TYR A 60 2.57 36.74 -23.66
C TYR A 60 2.61 37.98 -22.77
N GLN A 61 1.57 38.16 -21.95
CA GLN A 61 1.44 39.32 -21.06
C GLN A 61 1.37 38.86 -19.61
N ILE A 62 2.07 39.59 -18.75
CA ILE A 62 2.00 39.44 -17.30
C ILE A 62 1.52 40.77 -16.71
N TYR A 63 0.42 40.75 -15.98
CA TYR A 63 -0.01 41.84 -15.11
C TYR A 63 0.22 41.43 -13.66
N TRP A 64 0.67 42.35 -12.81
CA TRP A 64 0.73 42.11 -11.37
C TRP A 64 0.19 43.29 -10.59
N GLU A 65 -0.37 43.02 -9.41
CA GLU A 65 -0.84 44.02 -8.44
C GLU A 65 -0.47 43.59 -7.02
N GLU A 66 -0.12 44.54 -6.15
CA GLU A 66 0.04 44.29 -4.72
C GLU A 66 -1.34 44.14 -4.06
N ILE A 67 -1.54 43.04 -3.34
CA ILE A 67 -2.82 42.74 -2.71
C ILE A 67 -3.09 43.73 -1.58
N GLY A 68 -4.22 44.44 -1.69
CA GLY A 68 -4.60 45.52 -0.76
C GLY A 68 -4.09 46.91 -1.17
N TYR A 69 -3.20 47.00 -2.17
CA TYR A 69 -2.63 48.25 -2.68
C TYR A 69 -2.68 48.27 -4.22
N PRO A 70 -3.88 48.31 -4.83
CA PRO A 70 -4.04 48.15 -6.28
C PRO A 70 -3.41 49.27 -7.11
N SER A 71 -3.03 50.41 -6.51
CA SER A 71 -2.20 51.43 -7.16
C SER A 71 -0.76 50.98 -7.42
N HIS A 72 -0.29 49.96 -6.70
CA HIS A 72 0.99 49.31 -6.92
C HIS A 72 0.81 48.13 -7.87
N ASN A 73 0.98 48.39 -9.16
CA ASN A 73 0.80 47.41 -10.21
C ASN A 73 1.73 47.72 -11.39
N ALA A 74 1.96 46.74 -12.24
CA ALA A 74 2.55 46.95 -13.56
C ALA A 74 2.14 45.87 -14.55
N THR A 75 2.33 46.16 -15.84
CA THR A 75 2.13 45.22 -16.95
C THR A 75 3.43 45.02 -17.71
N LEU A 76 3.85 43.77 -17.85
CA LEU A 76 4.92 43.35 -18.75
C LEU A 76 4.28 42.82 -20.04
N THR A 77 4.56 43.47 -21.16
CA THR A 77 4.05 43.08 -22.49
C THR A 77 5.12 42.41 -23.33
N ASN A 78 4.71 41.56 -24.28
CA ASN A 78 5.61 40.84 -25.20
C ASN A 78 6.66 39.98 -24.46
N VAL A 79 6.27 39.39 -23.33
CA VAL A 79 7.15 38.50 -22.57
C VAL A 79 7.38 37.24 -23.40
N THR A 80 8.63 36.89 -23.62
CA THR A 80 9.04 35.65 -24.27
C THR A 80 10.07 34.99 -23.38
N SER A 81 9.80 33.74 -22.97
CA SER A 81 10.73 32.97 -22.17
C SER A 81 10.61 31.48 -22.44
N ALA A 82 11.75 30.81 -22.46
CA ALA A 82 11.85 29.36 -22.49
C ALA A 82 11.94 28.75 -21.08
N TYR A 83 12.20 29.56 -20.04
CA TYR A 83 12.46 29.06 -18.68
C TYR A 83 11.74 29.90 -17.63
N HIS A 84 12.14 31.16 -17.51
CA HIS A 84 11.69 32.06 -16.46
C HIS A 84 11.81 33.54 -16.86
N THR A 85 11.15 34.41 -16.11
CA THR A 85 11.24 35.87 -16.24
C THR A 85 11.37 36.48 -14.85
N LEU A 86 12.34 37.39 -14.67
CA LEU A 86 12.46 38.15 -13.43
C LEU A 86 11.34 39.18 -13.39
N ILE A 87 10.54 39.16 -12.33
CA ILE A 87 9.56 40.20 -12.04
C ILE A 87 10.07 40.96 -10.83
N ASP A 88 10.25 42.26 -11.00
CA ASP A 88 10.57 43.20 -9.92
C ASP A 88 9.32 43.99 -9.58
N PHE A 89 8.86 43.84 -8.34
CA PHE A 89 7.67 44.51 -7.86
C PHE A 89 7.97 45.94 -7.37
N GLY A 90 9.23 46.37 -7.30
CA GLY A 90 9.58 47.66 -6.72
C GLY A 90 9.43 47.69 -5.19
N ALA A 91 9.38 48.88 -4.60
CA ALA A 91 9.22 49.04 -3.15
C ALA A 91 7.75 48.81 -2.76
N PRO A 92 7.43 47.87 -1.83
CA PRO A 92 6.04 47.60 -1.44
C PRO A 92 5.35 48.84 -0.86
N GLN A 93 4.05 48.98 -1.15
CA GLN A 93 3.19 49.99 -0.52
C GLN A 93 2.62 49.51 0.82
N ASN A 94 2.67 48.21 1.12
CA ASN A 94 2.31 47.68 2.42
C ASN A 94 3.16 48.30 3.55
N PRO A 95 2.55 48.88 4.61
CA PRO A 95 3.25 49.42 5.77
C PRO A 95 4.16 48.43 6.48
N ASN A 96 3.90 47.12 6.34
CA ASN A 96 4.86 46.07 6.65
C ASN A 96 5.36 45.42 5.34
N PRO A 97 6.49 45.87 4.77
CA PRO A 97 6.99 45.37 3.50
C PRO A 97 7.22 43.86 3.47
N SER A 98 7.54 43.25 4.62
CA SER A 98 7.72 41.79 4.72
C SER A 98 6.42 40.98 4.57
N ASP A 99 5.26 41.62 4.69
CA ASP A 99 3.94 41.00 4.50
C ASP A 99 3.32 41.30 3.14
N ALA A 100 4.01 42.03 2.26
CA ALA A 100 3.54 42.30 0.92
C ALA A 100 3.36 41.01 0.12
N THR A 101 2.20 40.88 -0.52
CA THR A 101 1.85 39.77 -1.41
C THR A 101 1.35 40.33 -2.72
N TYR A 102 1.61 39.61 -3.81
CA TYR A 102 1.34 40.07 -5.16
C TYR A 102 0.49 39.05 -5.89
N ARG A 103 -0.56 39.53 -6.55
CA ARG A 103 -1.36 38.74 -7.48
C ARG A 103 -0.78 38.92 -8.87
N ILE A 104 -0.46 37.81 -9.52
CA ILE A 104 0.06 37.78 -10.88
C ILE A 104 -1.00 37.17 -11.78
N LYS A 105 -1.35 37.87 -12.86
CA LYS A 105 -2.33 37.49 -13.87
C LYS A 105 -1.60 37.34 -15.20
N VAL A 106 -1.66 36.17 -15.80
CA VAL A 106 -0.97 35.87 -17.05
C VAL A 106 -1.99 35.58 -18.14
N SER A 107 -1.84 36.24 -19.29
CA SER A 107 -2.66 36.01 -20.47
C SER A 107 -1.80 35.83 -21.71
N ASN A 108 -2.40 35.34 -22.79
CA ASN A 108 -1.72 35.14 -24.07
C ASN A 108 -1.20 36.44 -24.70
N GLY A 109 -1.70 37.62 -24.30
CA GLY A 109 -1.30 38.89 -24.91
C GLY A 109 -1.42 38.84 -26.44
N ASN A 110 -0.30 39.05 -27.13
CA ASN A 110 -0.19 38.97 -28.60
C ASN A 110 0.39 37.62 -29.09
N GLY A 111 0.67 36.69 -28.18
CA GLY A 111 1.27 35.41 -28.50
C GLY A 111 0.61 34.27 -27.73
N ASN A 112 1.41 33.46 -27.06
CA ASN A 112 0.95 32.24 -26.42
C ASN A 112 1.72 32.00 -25.11
N PHE A 113 1.00 31.96 -24.00
CA PHE A 113 1.47 31.39 -22.74
C PHE A 113 0.92 29.98 -22.65
N HIS A 114 1.78 28.98 -22.43
CA HIS A 114 1.33 27.58 -22.55
C HIS A 114 1.94 26.62 -21.52
N GLN A 115 2.86 27.07 -20.67
CA GLN A 115 3.47 26.21 -19.66
C GLN A 115 3.98 27.01 -18.47
N ILE A 116 3.88 26.42 -17.29
CA ILE A 116 4.62 26.77 -16.10
C ILE A 116 5.44 25.53 -15.72
N ARG A 117 6.72 25.70 -15.36
CA ARG A 117 7.62 24.58 -15.04
C ARG A 117 8.71 25.05 -14.10
N PHE A 118 8.62 24.71 -12.81
CA PHE A 118 9.57 25.18 -11.78
C PHE A 118 10.85 24.37 -11.72
N ALA A 119 10.84 23.12 -12.18
CA ALA A 119 12.01 22.27 -12.27
C ALA A 119 12.28 21.87 -13.73
N ASP A 120 13.55 21.74 -14.10
CA ASP A 120 14.01 21.33 -15.42
C ASP A 120 15.25 20.45 -15.27
N TRP A 121 15.02 19.16 -15.01
CA TRP A 121 16.08 18.17 -14.77
C TRP A 121 16.79 17.73 -16.04
N ASP A 122 16.10 17.77 -17.17
CA ASP A 122 16.63 17.35 -18.47
C ASP A 122 17.80 18.22 -18.93
N MET A 123 17.90 19.46 -18.42
CA MET A 123 18.87 20.45 -18.88
C MET A 123 19.89 20.94 -17.84
N LEU A 124 19.64 20.76 -16.54
CA LEU A 124 20.45 21.41 -15.48
C LEU A 124 21.11 20.43 -14.49
N ASN A 125 21.11 19.13 -14.80
CA ASN A 125 21.37 18.03 -13.86
C ASN A 125 20.33 18.01 -12.71
N ASP A 126 20.31 16.96 -11.87
CA ASP A 126 19.25 16.59 -10.91
C ASP A 126 18.73 17.68 -9.91
N ASN A 127 19.24 18.91 -9.96
CA ASN A 127 18.90 20.03 -9.06
C ASN A 127 18.38 21.30 -9.77
N GLY A 128 18.01 21.21 -11.06
CA GLY A 128 17.58 22.34 -11.88
C GLY A 128 16.26 23.00 -11.47
N ILE A 129 16.26 23.92 -10.49
CA ILE A 129 15.10 24.76 -10.17
C ILE A 129 15.21 26.09 -10.93
N VAL A 130 14.21 26.40 -11.77
CA VAL A 130 14.19 27.56 -12.67
C VAL A 130 13.24 28.68 -12.22
N GLY A 131 12.51 28.50 -11.12
CA GLY A 131 11.64 29.52 -10.54
C GLY A 131 11.68 29.53 -9.02
N ASP A 132 11.19 30.61 -8.41
CA ASP A 132 11.18 30.74 -6.94
C ASP A 132 10.09 29.88 -6.28
N VAL A 133 10.33 28.57 -6.20
CA VAL A 133 9.37 27.58 -5.65
C VAL A 133 8.89 27.89 -4.22
N HIS A 134 9.68 28.63 -3.45
CA HIS A 134 9.38 28.98 -2.05
C HIS A 134 8.56 30.26 -1.90
N LYS A 135 8.34 31.02 -2.99
CA LYS A 135 7.66 32.32 -2.97
C LYS A 135 6.23 32.24 -3.49
N ILE A 136 5.86 31.22 -4.27
CA ILE A 136 4.47 31.00 -4.70
C ILE A 136 3.64 30.41 -3.55
N GLN A 137 2.47 30.99 -3.29
CA GLN A 137 1.58 30.55 -2.20
C GLN A 137 0.30 29.90 -2.72
N LEU A 138 -0.26 30.41 -3.82
CA LEU A 138 -1.60 30.03 -4.25
C LEU A 138 -1.76 30.05 -5.77
N VAL A 139 -2.42 29.04 -6.33
CA VAL A 139 -3.13 29.16 -7.63
C VAL A 139 -4.58 29.52 -7.34
N GLU A 140 -4.98 30.75 -7.71
CA GLU A 140 -6.34 31.26 -7.53
C GLU A 140 -7.25 30.91 -8.72
N GLN A 141 -6.67 30.78 -9.93
CA GLN A 141 -7.43 30.51 -11.15
C GLN A 141 -6.55 29.89 -12.24
N TRP A 142 -7.07 28.91 -12.97
CA TRP A 142 -6.38 28.28 -14.11
C TRP A 142 -6.49 29.10 -15.40
N GLY A 143 -7.64 29.75 -15.61
CA GLY A 143 -7.94 30.57 -16.78
C GLY A 143 -8.24 29.74 -18.03
N THR A 144 -8.14 30.39 -19.20
CA THR A 144 -8.37 29.74 -20.51
C THR A 144 -7.07 29.34 -21.21
N THR A 145 -5.96 29.29 -20.47
CA THR A 145 -4.64 28.89 -20.97
C THR A 145 -4.70 27.47 -21.54
N GLN A 146 -4.25 27.30 -22.79
CA GLN A 146 -4.10 25.98 -23.40
C GLN A 146 -2.75 25.41 -23.01
N TRP A 147 -2.75 24.55 -22.00
CA TRP A 147 -1.51 24.01 -21.44
C TRP A 147 -0.90 22.97 -22.38
N SER A 148 0.36 23.16 -22.77
CA SER A 148 1.08 22.21 -23.61
C SER A 148 1.63 21.03 -22.80
N SER A 149 1.91 21.22 -21.51
CA SER A 149 2.36 20.20 -20.56
C SER A 149 2.15 20.68 -19.13
N MET A 150 1.95 19.75 -18.19
CA MET A 150 1.94 19.99 -16.74
C MET A 150 3.13 19.30 -16.04
N GLU A 151 4.06 18.76 -16.80
CA GLU A 151 5.30 18.20 -16.31
C GLU A 151 6.04 19.22 -15.42
N GLN A 152 6.31 18.84 -14.17
CA GLN A 152 7.08 19.62 -13.20
C GLN A 152 6.52 21.04 -12.94
N ALA A 153 5.22 21.25 -13.19
CA ALA A 153 4.59 22.57 -13.22
C ALA A 153 4.64 23.33 -11.90
N PHE A 154 4.65 22.64 -10.76
CA PHE A 154 4.72 23.20 -9.41
C PHE A 154 5.66 22.38 -8.52
N GLN A 155 6.64 21.72 -9.13
CA GLN A 155 7.56 20.87 -8.38
C GLN A 155 8.32 21.68 -7.32
N ALA A 156 8.47 21.09 -6.13
CA ALA A 156 9.13 21.63 -4.96
C ALA A 156 8.50 22.91 -4.37
N CYS A 157 7.30 23.29 -4.81
CA CYS A 157 6.54 24.40 -4.25
C CYS A 157 5.92 24.02 -2.89
N LYS A 158 6.76 23.94 -1.85
CA LYS A 158 6.41 23.34 -0.54
C LYS A 158 5.19 23.96 0.15
N ILE A 159 4.98 25.26 -0.02
CA ILE A 159 3.90 26.03 0.62
C ILE A 159 2.71 26.28 -0.31
N LEU A 160 2.77 25.77 -1.55
CA LEU A 160 1.73 26.00 -2.53
C LEU A 160 0.46 25.29 -2.12
N ASP A 161 -0.65 26.01 -2.28
CA ASP A 161 -1.99 25.45 -2.35
C ASP A 161 -2.69 25.89 -3.65
N PHE A 162 -3.86 25.32 -3.96
CA PHE A 162 -4.76 25.91 -4.95
C PHE A 162 -6.20 25.95 -4.44
N THR A 163 -6.82 27.12 -4.57
CA THR A 163 -8.25 27.33 -4.28
C THR A 163 -9.07 27.45 -5.55
N ALA A 164 -8.42 27.43 -6.72
CA ALA A 164 -9.04 27.52 -8.03
C ALA A 164 -10.23 26.57 -8.21
N THR A 165 -11.38 27.13 -8.57
CA THR A 165 -12.62 26.38 -8.81
C THR A 165 -12.89 26.14 -10.29
N ASP A 166 -12.20 26.84 -11.18
CA ASP A 166 -12.27 26.66 -12.62
C ASP A 166 -11.48 25.42 -13.08
N ILE A 167 -11.72 24.99 -14.32
CA ILE A 167 -11.15 23.77 -14.89
C ILE A 167 -10.06 24.17 -15.88
N PRO A 168 -8.80 23.72 -15.73
CA PRO A 168 -7.73 24.00 -16.69
C PRO A 168 -8.02 23.33 -18.05
N ASP A 169 -7.66 23.99 -19.15
CA ASP A 169 -7.71 23.37 -20.49
C ASP A 169 -6.47 22.45 -20.69
N LEU A 170 -6.65 21.18 -20.36
CA LEU A 170 -5.63 20.14 -20.45
C LEU A 170 -5.67 19.35 -21.78
N LYS A 171 -6.41 19.81 -22.79
CA LYS A 171 -6.59 19.02 -24.04
C LYS A 171 -5.30 18.68 -24.76
N MET A 172 -4.24 19.49 -24.61
CA MET A 172 -2.93 19.23 -25.20
C MET A 172 -1.95 18.54 -24.25
N VAL A 173 -2.31 18.36 -22.98
CA VAL A 173 -1.44 17.79 -21.96
C VAL A 173 -1.44 16.27 -22.09
N THR A 174 -0.25 15.73 -22.36
CA THR A 174 0.03 14.29 -22.30
C THR A 174 0.83 13.91 -21.05
N ASP A 175 1.53 14.87 -20.46
CA ASP A 175 2.45 14.65 -19.34
C ASP A 175 2.08 15.50 -18.11
N MET A 176 1.79 14.84 -16.99
CA MET A 176 1.57 15.44 -15.67
C MET A 176 2.62 14.98 -14.64
N SER A 177 3.76 14.48 -15.12
CA SER A 177 4.79 13.91 -14.27
C SER A 177 5.32 14.97 -13.32
N TYR A 178 5.39 14.62 -12.03
CA TYR A 178 5.91 15.48 -10.97
C TYR A 178 5.22 16.85 -10.83
N MET A 179 4.01 17.04 -11.39
CA MET A 179 3.30 18.32 -11.40
C MET A 179 3.29 19.01 -10.02
N PHE A 180 2.95 18.27 -8.97
CA PHE A 180 2.94 18.76 -7.59
C PHE A 180 3.99 18.10 -6.68
N SER A 181 4.98 17.43 -7.26
CA SER A 181 5.99 16.70 -6.49
C SER A 181 6.67 17.62 -5.48
N GLY A 182 6.65 17.27 -4.19
CA GLY A 182 7.22 18.06 -3.11
C GLY A 182 6.37 19.22 -2.61
N CYS A 183 5.12 19.35 -3.03
CA CYS A 183 4.17 20.32 -2.46
C CYS A 183 3.61 19.81 -1.12
N TYR A 184 4.42 19.86 -0.06
CA TYR A 184 4.11 19.26 1.24
C TYR A 184 2.81 19.79 1.88
N GLY A 185 2.51 21.07 1.67
CA GLY A 185 1.32 21.75 2.19
C GLY A 185 0.10 21.74 1.26
N LEU A 186 0.14 21.02 0.13
CA LEU A 186 -0.94 21.03 -0.85
C LEU A 186 -2.23 20.42 -0.29
N VAL A 187 -3.22 21.26 0.01
CA VAL A 187 -4.57 20.81 0.42
C VAL A 187 -5.44 20.58 -0.81
N GLY A 188 -5.38 21.51 -1.76
CA GLY A 188 -6.12 21.52 -3.02
C GLY A 188 -7.61 21.83 -2.89
N ASN A 189 -8.27 21.89 -4.04
CA ASN A 189 -9.71 22.11 -4.17
C ASN A 189 -10.39 20.87 -4.81
N PRO A 190 -11.60 20.46 -4.37
CA PRO A 190 -12.34 19.35 -4.96
C PRO A 190 -12.64 19.48 -6.46
N SER A 191 -12.55 20.69 -7.02
CA SER A 191 -12.66 20.97 -8.46
C SER A 191 -11.69 20.14 -9.32
N ILE A 192 -10.56 19.69 -8.74
CA ILE A 192 -9.57 18.83 -9.41
C ILE A 192 -10.16 17.54 -9.96
N ASN A 193 -11.24 17.04 -9.35
CA ASN A 193 -11.94 15.85 -9.83
C ASN A 193 -12.52 16.05 -11.24
N ASN A 194 -12.79 17.29 -11.66
CA ASN A 194 -13.42 17.60 -12.95
C ASN A 194 -12.40 17.91 -14.06
N TRP A 195 -11.11 17.72 -13.81
CA TRP A 195 -10.08 17.97 -14.83
C TRP A 195 -10.18 16.95 -15.96
N ASN A 196 -10.07 17.42 -17.21
CA ASN A 196 -10.09 16.55 -18.38
C ASN A 196 -8.70 15.95 -18.64
N THR A 197 -8.44 14.76 -18.11
CA THR A 197 -7.16 14.05 -18.26
C THR A 197 -7.12 13.05 -19.42
N ALA A 198 -8.10 13.07 -20.35
CA ALA A 198 -8.27 12.02 -21.34
C ALA A 198 -7.07 11.78 -22.28
N ASN A 199 -6.21 12.79 -22.47
CA ASN A 199 -5.01 12.70 -23.30
C ASN A 199 -3.73 12.43 -22.50
N VAL A 200 -3.81 12.38 -21.18
CA VAL A 200 -2.65 12.15 -20.30
C VAL A 200 -2.20 10.69 -20.43
N THR A 201 -0.89 10.51 -20.63
CA THR A 201 -0.23 9.21 -20.75
C THR A 201 0.65 8.88 -19.54
N THR A 202 1.02 9.87 -18.72
CA THR A 202 1.82 9.64 -17.51
C THR A 202 1.32 10.48 -16.34
N LEU A 203 1.17 9.81 -15.19
CA LEU A 203 0.89 10.38 -13.88
C LEU A 203 2.07 10.17 -12.90
N LEU A 204 3.27 9.91 -13.45
CA LEU A 204 4.47 9.59 -12.69
C LEU A 204 4.73 10.66 -11.62
N GLY A 205 4.59 10.30 -10.35
CA GLY A 205 4.92 11.17 -9.22
C GLY A 205 4.13 12.48 -9.14
N THR A 206 2.95 12.57 -9.77
CA THR A 206 2.13 13.80 -9.81
C THR A 206 1.89 14.39 -8.42
N PHE A 207 1.66 13.56 -7.39
CA PHE A 207 1.43 13.97 -6.00
C PHE A 207 2.50 13.44 -5.02
N THR A 208 3.69 13.10 -5.51
CA THR A 208 4.80 12.66 -4.65
C THR A 208 5.09 13.70 -3.57
N GLY A 209 5.12 13.29 -2.30
CA GLY A 209 5.39 14.16 -1.17
C GLY A 209 4.27 15.13 -0.81
N CYS A 210 3.09 15.06 -1.43
CA CYS A 210 1.95 15.90 -1.04
C CYS A 210 1.32 15.40 0.27
N PHE A 211 1.99 15.68 1.40
CA PHE A 211 1.69 15.05 2.70
C PHE A 211 0.22 15.19 3.14
N VAL A 212 -0.41 16.33 2.85
CA VAL A 212 -1.78 16.64 3.29
C VAL A 212 -2.83 16.53 2.18
N PHE A 213 -2.45 16.17 0.96
CA PHE A 213 -3.37 16.09 -0.17
C PHE A 213 -4.34 14.92 -0.01
N ASN A 214 -5.63 15.20 -0.17
CA ASN A 214 -6.70 14.20 -0.07
C ASN A 214 -7.93 14.60 -0.91
N GLN A 215 -7.75 15.29 -2.04
CA GLN A 215 -8.85 15.71 -2.90
C GLN A 215 -9.28 14.60 -3.86
N PRO A 216 -10.57 14.52 -4.24
CA PRO A 216 -11.07 13.51 -5.14
C PRO A 216 -10.44 13.64 -6.53
N VAL A 217 -9.92 12.53 -7.05
CA VAL A 217 -9.35 12.39 -8.40
C VAL A 217 -9.92 11.17 -9.15
N GLY A 218 -10.99 10.57 -8.60
CA GLY A 218 -11.58 9.33 -9.14
C GLY A 218 -12.27 9.51 -10.50
N ASN A 219 -12.62 10.75 -10.88
CA ASN A 219 -13.25 11.04 -12.18
C ASN A 219 -12.22 11.28 -13.31
N TRP A 220 -10.92 11.23 -13.01
CA TRP A 220 -9.89 11.35 -14.04
C TRP A 220 -10.00 10.18 -15.02
N ASN A 221 -9.94 10.49 -16.30
CA ASN A 221 -9.84 9.47 -17.34
C ASN A 221 -8.38 9.02 -17.44
N THR A 222 -8.12 7.77 -17.06
CA THR A 222 -6.78 7.16 -17.08
C THR A 222 -6.60 6.12 -18.20
N SER A 223 -7.54 6.00 -19.15
CA SER A 223 -7.51 4.95 -20.18
C SER A 223 -6.33 5.03 -21.17
N ASN A 224 -5.58 6.13 -21.14
CA ASN A 224 -4.35 6.34 -21.93
C ASN A 224 -3.08 6.34 -21.08
N VAL A 225 -3.19 6.23 -19.75
CA VAL A 225 -2.05 6.28 -18.84
C VAL A 225 -1.29 4.95 -18.88
N THR A 226 0.02 5.04 -19.08
CA THR A 226 0.94 3.88 -19.07
C THR A 226 1.87 3.87 -17.87
N MET A 227 2.10 5.02 -17.22
CA MET A 227 2.98 5.17 -16.06
C MET A 227 2.25 5.82 -14.87
N MET A 228 2.18 5.10 -13.74
CA MET A 228 1.61 5.55 -12.47
C MET A 228 2.55 5.34 -11.28
N GLY A 229 3.83 5.05 -11.55
CA GLY A 229 4.84 4.93 -10.51
C GLY A 229 4.84 6.17 -9.62
N ILE A 230 5.06 5.97 -8.32
CA ILE A 230 5.19 7.00 -7.29
C ILE A 230 4.08 8.07 -7.23
N THR A 231 2.94 7.95 -7.94
CA THR A 231 1.94 9.02 -8.05
C THR A 231 1.50 9.58 -6.70
N PHE A 232 1.26 8.72 -5.70
CA PHE A 232 0.88 9.09 -4.33
C PHE A 232 1.98 8.74 -3.31
N ASN A 233 3.23 8.63 -3.75
CA ASN A 233 4.35 8.38 -2.86
C ASN A 233 4.40 9.46 -1.77
N ALA A 234 4.43 9.05 -0.52
CA ALA A 234 4.38 9.92 0.65
C ALA A 234 3.17 10.88 0.70
N ALA A 235 2.08 10.63 -0.04
CA ALA A 235 0.83 11.36 0.15
C ALA A 235 0.10 10.83 1.40
N LYS A 236 0.62 11.21 2.58
CA LYS A 236 0.33 10.54 3.87
C LYS A 236 -1.16 10.47 4.22
N LEU A 237 -1.92 11.50 3.89
CA LEU A 237 -3.36 11.59 4.18
C LEU A 237 -4.28 11.11 3.05
N PHE A 238 -3.73 10.71 1.90
CA PHE A 238 -4.51 10.38 0.73
C PHE A 238 -5.31 9.07 0.93
N ASN A 239 -6.63 9.15 0.76
CA ASN A 239 -7.54 8.00 0.85
C ASN A 239 -8.83 8.22 0.02
N GLN A 240 -8.68 8.63 -1.23
CA GLN A 240 -9.81 8.93 -2.12
C GLN A 240 -10.17 7.78 -3.06
N PRO A 241 -11.39 7.79 -3.65
CA PRO A 241 -11.80 6.80 -4.64
C PRO A 241 -10.93 6.76 -5.89
N LEU A 242 -10.55 5.55 -6.30
CA LEU A 242 -9.74 5.24 -7.49
C LEU A 242 -10.27 4.00 -8.25
N ASP A 243 -11.44 3.49 -7.87
CA ASP A 243 -12.05 2.27 -8.43
C ASP A 243 -12.44 2.40 -9.91
N ASN A 244 -12.65 3.64 -10.38
CA ASN A 244 -12.97 3.97 -11.77
C ASN A 244 -11.74 4.20 -12.66
N TRP A 245 -10.53 4.14 -12.12
CA TRP A 245 -9.33 4.27 -12.93
C TRP A 245 -9.14 3.02 -13.80
N ASP A 246 -9.00 3.23 -15.10
CA ASP A 246 -8.57 2.22 -16.06
C ASP A 246 -7.05 2.07 -15.97
N THR A 247 -6.59 0.91 -15.51
CA THR A 247 -5.16 0.56 -15.39
C THR A 247 -4.70 -0.43 -16.46
N SER A 248 -5.55 -0.75 -17.45
CA SER A 248 -5.29 -1.80 -18.45
C SER A 248 -4.03 -1.55 -19.30
N LYS A 249 -3.55 -0.31 -19.39
CA LYS A 249 -2.30 0.04 -20.11
C LYS A 249 -1.10 0.32 -19.20
N VAL A 250 -1.28 0.26 -17.89
CA VAL A 250 -0.24 0.61 -16.92
C VAL A 250 0.79 -0.50 -16.84
N THR A 251 2.06 -0.17 -17.04
CA THR A 251 3.17 -1.14 -17.04
C THR A 251 3.93 -1.18 -15.72
N SER A 252 3.81 -0.16 -14.88
CA SER A 252 4.46 -0.08 -13.56
C SER A 252 3.60 0.70 -12.57
N THR A 253 3.51 0.15 -11.35
CA THR A 253 2.87 0.75 -10.17
C THR A 253 3.87 0.92 -9.03
N THR A 254 5.16 0.95 -9.37
CA THR A 254 6.29 1.03 -8.44
C THR A 254 6.09 2.16 -7.45
N ALA A 255 6.11 1.84 -6.16
CA ALA A 255 6.00 2.76 -5.04
C ALA A 255 4.79 3.73 -5.08
N MET A 256 3.73 3.41 -5.84
CA MET A 256 2.58 4.30 -6.07
C MET A 256 1.95 4.82 -4.77
N PHE A 257 1.79 3.96 -3.77
CA PHE A 257 1.26 4.30 -2.43
C PHE A 257 2.30 4.15 -1.32
N ASN A 258 3.60 4.12 -1.66
CA ASN A 258 4.63 4.02 -0.64
C ASN A 258 4.53 5.21 0.33
N THR A 259 4.40 4.96 1.63
CA THR A 259 4.22 5.96 2.70
C THR A 259 2.89 6.73 2.64
N ALA A 260 1.90 6.25 1.86
CA ALA A 260 0.52 6.71 1.93
C ALA A 260 -0.19 6.07 3.14
N GLY A 261 0.16 6.53 4.35
CA GLY A 261 -0.21 5.87 5.61
C GLY A 261 -1.71 5.70 5.85
N GLU A 262 -2.54 6.59 5.30
CA GLU A 262 -4.01 6.57 5.40
C GLU A 262 -4.72 5.80 4.29
N PHE A 263 -4.00 5.42 3.22
CA PHE A 263 -4.63 4.82 2.05
C PHE A 263 -5.21 3.44 2.36
N ASN A 264 -6.52 3.28 2.13
CA ASN A 264 -7.25 2.03 2.30
C ASN A 264 -8.52 1.99 1.43
N HIS A 265 -8.48 2.60 0.23
CA HIS A 265 -9.62 2.63 -0.67
C HIS A 265 -9.63 1.40 -1.61
N PRO A 266 -10.80 0.81 -1.93
CA PRO A 266 -10.90 -0.30 -2.87
C PRO A 266 -10.22 -0.04 -4.22
N ILE A 267 -9.34 -0.96 -4.62
CA ILE A 267 -8.63 -0.98 -5.92
C ILE A 267 -8.59 -2.40 -6.52
N GLY A 268 -9.43 -3.30 -6.01
CA GLY A 268 -9.51 -4.68 -6.50
C GLY A 268 -10.02 -4.82 -7.93
N SER A 269 -10.60 -3.76 -8.50
CA SER A 269 -11.07 -3.69 -9.89
C SER A 269 -9.95 -3.39 -10.91
N TRP A 270 -8.75 -3.02 -10.45
CA TRP A 270 -7.64 -2.68 -11.34
C TRP A 270 -7.18 -3.89 -12.17
N ASP A 271 -6.93 -3.64 -13.46
CA ASP A 271 -6.26 -4.58 -14.35
C ASP A 271 -4.74 -4.47 -14.17
N MET A 272 -4.13 -5.53 -13.66
CA MET A 272 -2.69 -5.64 -13.42
C MET A 272 -1.96 -6.49 -14.48
N SER A 273 -2.66 -6.92 -15.53
CA SER A 273 -2.17 -7.89 -16.50
C SER A 273 -0.95 -7.43 -17.31
N ASN A 274 -0.75 -6.11 -17.45
CA ASN A 274 0.40 -5.50 -18.14
C ASN A 274 1.46 -4.96 -17.17
N ASN A 275 1.24 -5.07 -15.86
CA ASN A 275 2.16 -4.59 -14.85
C ASN A 275 3.35 -5.55 -14.73
N LEU A 276 4.56 -5.00 -14.82
CA LEU A 276 5.81 -5.74 -14.69
C LEU A 276 6.45 -5.57 -13.30
N ASP A 277 6.12 -4.47 -12.62
CA ASP A 277 6.78 -4.01 -11.41
C ASP A 277 5.77 -3.42 -10.40
N ALA A 278 5.69 -4.11 -9.25
CA ALA A 278 4.89 -3.75 -8.08
C ALA A 278 5.76 -3.46 -6.84
N GLU A 279 7.05 -3.20 -7.05
CA GLU A 279 8.02 -2.90 -5.99
C GLU A 279 7.52 -1.73 -5.12
N PHE A 280 7.64 -1.87 -3.79
CA PHE A 280 7.24 -0.86 -2.80
C PHE A 280 5.79 -0.37 -2.86
N MET A 281 4.89 -0.94 -3.68
CA MET A 281 3.59 -0.33 -4.00
C MET A 281 2.80 0.13 -2.77
N PHE A 282 2.78 -0.67 -1.69
CA PHE A 282 2.13 -0.37 -0.40
C PHE A 282 3.11 -0.31 0.78
N SER A 283 4.40 -0.11 0.52
CA SER A 283 5.41 0.07 1.56
C SER A 283 5.01 1.21 2.50
N ASN A 284 4.99 1.00 3.81
CA ASN A 284 4.55 1.94 4.84
C ASN A 284 3.09 2.44 4.70
N ALA A 285 2.25 1.84 3.84
CA ALA A 285 0.81 2.10 3.79
C ALA A 285 0.10 1.36 4.94
N SER A 286 0.32 1.83 6.17
CA SER A 286 0.04 1.08 7.39
C SER A 286 -1.42 0.64 7.59
N LYS A 287 -2.37 1.34 6.98
CA LYS A 287 -3.82 1.07 7.04
C LYS A 287 -4.36 0.25 5.86
N PHE A 288 -3.55 0.01 4.83
CA PHE A 288 -4.01 -0.69 3.63
C PHE A 288 -4.36 -2.15 3.93
N ASN A 289 -5.60 -2.54 3.62
CA ASN A 289 -6.14 -3.89 3.81
C ASN A 289 -7.32 -4.16 2.86
N GLN A 290 -7.17 -3.83 1.57
CA GLN A 290 -8.24 -3.98 0.56
C GLN A 290 -8.08 -5.25 -0.26
N PRO A 291 -9.20 -5.90 -0.67
CA PRO A 291 -9.15 -7.15 -1.42
C PRO A 291 -8.56 -6.93 -2.81
N ILE A 292 -7.37 -7.50 -3.02
CA ILE A 292 -6.59 -7.43 -4.28
C ILE A 292 -6.23 -8.82 -4.83
N GLY A 293 -6.84 -9.88 -4.27
CA GLY A 293 -6.58 -11.26 -4.69
C GLY A 293 -7.00 -11.58 -6.13
N ASN A 294 -7.84 -10.75 -6.74
CA ASN A 294 -8.32 -10.93 -8.12
C ASN A 294 -7.39 -10.31 -9.18
N TRP A 295 -6.31 -9.65 -8.78
CA TRP A 295 -5.35 -9.10 -9.74
C TRP A 295 -4.66 -10.19 -10.55
N ASN A 296 -4.49 -9.94 -11.84
CA ASN A 296 -3.66 -10.77 -12.69
C ASN A 296 -2.20 -10.37 -12.52
N THR A 297 -1.43 -11.16 -11.76
CA THR A 297 -0.01 -10.91 -11.47
C THR A 297 0.95 -11.67 -12.38
N SER A 298 0.46 -12.35 -13.43
CA SER A 298 1.27 -13.29 -14.22
C SER A 298 2.46 -12.68 -14.95
N GLN A 299 2.48 -11.36 -15.18
CA GLN A 299 3.60 -10.65 -15.81
C GLN A 299 4.59 -10.01 -14.81
N ILE A 300 4.26 -9.96 -13.52
CA ILE A 300 5.08 -9.28 -12.53
C ILE A 300 6.38 -10.04 -12.28
N ILE A 301 7.50 -9.31 -12.30
CA ILE A 301 8.86 -9.85 -12.09
C ILE A 301 9.38 -9.48 -10.69
N GLU A 302 9.03 -8.28 -10.21
CA GLU A 302 9.54 -7.70 -8.96
C GLU A 302 8.39 -7.36 -8.01
N MET A 303 8.43 -7.96 -6.81
CA MET A 303 7.45 -7.76 -5.72
C MET A 303 8.11 -7.35 -4.40
N ASN A 304 9.40 -6.97 -4.44
CA ASN A 304 10.14 -6.67 -3.23
C ASN A 304 9.56 -5.44 -2.52
N ASN A 305 9.55 -5.50 -1.19
CA ASN A 305 9.00 -4.47 -0.30
C ASN A 305 7.53 -4.08 -0.54
N MET A 306 6.76 -4.82 -1.36
CA MET A 306 5.40 -4.42 -1.75
C MET A 306 4.50 -4.11 -0.54
N PHE A 307 4.60 -4.90 0.55
CA PHE A 307 3.85 -4.72 1.81
C PHE A 307 4.78 -4.46 3.02
N LEU A 308 5.99 -3.95 2.79
CA LEU A 308 6.90 -3.55 3.88
C LEU A 308 6.18 -2.58 4.83
N ASN A 309 6.13 -2.87 6.14
CA ASN A 309 5.41 -2.10 7.15
C ASN A 309 3.91 -1.86 6.87
N ALA A 310 3.26 -2.62 5.98
CA ALA A 310 1.81 -2.57 5.76
C ALA A 310 1.08 -3.35 6.88
N LYS A 311 1.10 -2.78 8.09
CA LYS A 311 0.73 -3.48 9.33
C LYS A 311 -0.68 -4.07 9.34
N ALA A 312 -1.63 -3.42 8.66
CA ALA A 312 -3.02 -3.87 8.62
C ALA A 312 -3.30 -4.98 7.58
N PHE A 313 -2.39 -5.20 6.63
CA PHE A 313 -2.63 -6.07 5.48
C PHE A 313 -2.74 -7.55 5.87
N ASP A 314 -3.87 -8.18 5.54
CA ASP A 314 -4.15 -9.61 5.74
C ASP A 314 -5.21 -10.11 4.74
N GLN A 315 -5.09 -9.69 3.48
CA GLN A 315 -6.04 -10.07 2.43
C GLN A 315 -5.61 -11.34 1.70
N ASP A 316 -6.62 -12.06 1.20
CA ASP A 316 -6.40 -13.25 0.38
C ASP A 316 -5.73 -12.90 -0.94
N ILE A 317 -4.52 -13.44 -1.13
CA ILE A 317 -3.68 -13.34 -2.32
C ILE A 317 -3.25 -14.73 -2.81
N SER A 318 -3.98 -15.77 -2.45
CA SER A 318 -3.65 -17.15 -2.83
C SER A 318 -3.71 -17.39 -4.33
N ASN A 319 -4.50 -16.57 -5.05
CA ASN A 319 -4.73 -16.69 -6.50
C ASN A 319 -3.67 -15.98 -7.35
N TRP A 320 -2.71 -15.30 -6.74
CA TRP A 320 -1.64 -14.63 -7.49
C TRP A 320 -0.74 -15.66 -8.20
N ASP A 321 -0.49 -15.41 -9.47
CA ASP A 321 0.52 -16.14 -10.26
C ASP A 321 1.90 -15.51 -10.01
N THR A 322 2.81 -16.28 -9.41
CA THR A 322 4.16 -15.84 -9.07
C THR A 322 5.25 -16.51 -9.93
N GLN A 323 4.89 -17.25 -11.00
CA GLN A 323 5.84 -18.07 -11.76
C GLN A 323 6.98 -17.29 -12.45
N ASN A 324 6.81 -15.98 -12.60
CA ASN A 324 7.78 -15.07 -13.22
C ASN A 324 8.55 -14.20 -12.21
N VAL A 325 8.16 -14.23 -10.94
CA VAL A 325 8.76 -13.40 -9.89
C VAL A 325 10.18 -13.89 -9.59
N LYS A 326 11.12 -12.94 -9.53
CA LYS A 326 12.53 -13.19 -9.21
C LYS A 326 12.93 -12.64 -7.84
N ILE A 327 12.27 -11.58 -7.38
CA ILE A 327 12.65 -10.85 -6.17
C ILE A 327 11.42 -10.68 -5.26
N MET A 328 11.48 -11.28 -4.06
CA MET A 328 10.45 -11.19 -3.00
C MET A 328 11.02 -10.62 -1.69
N SER A 329 12.21 -10.01 -1.75
CA SER A 329 12.88 -9.44 -0.60
C SER A 329 11.99 -8.44 0.16
N SER A 330 11.93 -8.56 1.48
CA SER A 330 11.16 -7.69 2.37
C SER A 330 9.66 -7.56 2.06
N MET A 331 9.07 -8.44 1.23
CA MET A 331 7.71 -8.27 0.74
C MET A 331 6.69 -8.08 1.88
N PHE A 332 6.81 -8.83 2.99
CA PHE A 332 5.96 -8.77 4.17
C PHE A 332 6.72 -8.38 5.44
N HIS A 333 7.88 -7.72 5.32
CA HIS A 333 8.65 -7.25 6.47
C HIS A 333 7.78 -6.29 7.30
N ASN A 334 7.55 -6.59 8.58
CA ASN A 334 6.69 -5.87 9.52
C ASN A 334 5.23 -5.72 9.04
N ALA A 335 4.76 -6.59 8.14
CA ALA A 335 3.33 -6.78 7.89
C ALA A 335 2.73 -7.57 9.07
N GLU A 336 2.59 -6.90 10.22
CA GLU A 336 2.35 -7.54 11.52
C GLU A 336 1.11 -8.46 11.54
N ASN A 337 0.07 -8.15 10.74
CA ASN A 337 -1.15 -8.94 10.67
C ASN A 337 -1.17 -10.04 9.59
N PHE A 338 -0.23 -10.04 8.65
CA PHE A 338 -0.30 -10.89 7.47
C PHE A 338 -0.21 -12.38 7.83
N ASN A 339 -1.21 -13.15 7.41
CA ASN A 339 -1.23 -14.61 7.56
C ASN A 339 -2.03 -15.32 6.44
N SER A 340 -2.23 -14.68 5.28
CA SER A 340 -2.92 -15.31 4.15
C SER A 340 -2.16 -16.51 3.59
N ASN A 341 -2.90 -17.55 3.19
CA ASN A 341 -2.31 -18.78 2.65
C ASN A 341 -1.62 -18.53 1.29
N ILE A 342 -0.31 -18.73 1.26
CA ILE A 342 0.56 -18.58 0.09
C ILE A 342 1.31 -19.89 -0.24
N SER A 343 0.83 -21.03 0.26
CA SER A 343 1.47 -22.34 0.07
C SER A 343 1.54 -22.78 -1.40
N HIS A 344 0.69 -22.21 -2.26
CA HIS A 344 0.57 -22.57 -3.68
C HIS A 344 1.41 -21.71 -4.63
N TRP A 345 2.06 -20.67 -4.12
CA TRP A 345 2.90 -19.81 -4.94
C TRP A 345 4.04 -20.59 -5.60
N ASP A 346 4.26 -20.33 -6.88
CA ASP A 346 5.39 -20.88 -7.61
C ASP A 346 6.62 -20.00 -7.37
N THR A 347 7.57 -20.50 -6.59
CA THR A 347 8.80 -19.78 -6.22
C THR A 347 10.02 -20.22 -7.02
N ARG A 348 9.86 -21.06 -8.05
CA ARG A 348 11.00 -21.72 -8.74
C ARG A 348 11.99 -20.77 -9.40
N LYS A 349 11.59 -19.53 -9.68
CA LYS A 349 12.43 -18.48 -10.28
C LYS A 349 12.93 -17.43 -9.27
N VAL A 350 12.52 -17.53 -8.00
CA VAL A 350 12.87 -16.54 -6.99
C VAL A 350 14.33 -16.73 -6.58
N GLU A 351 15.10 -15.64 -6.62
CA GLU A 351 16.51 -15.60 -6.26
C GLU A 351 16.75 -14.92 -4.91
N TRP A 352 15.85 -14.03 -4.47
CA TRP A 352 16.06 -13.17 -3.29
C TRP A 352 14.84 -13.14 -2.37
N MET A 353 15.00 -13.58 -1.11
CA MET A 353 13.96 -13.65 -0.08
C MET A 353 14.42 -13.06 1.27
N GLN A 354 15.49 -12.26 1.31
CA GLN A 354 15.92 -11.61 2.55
C GLN A 354 14.79 -10.77 3.13
N ASP A 355 14.65 -10.80 4.46
CA ASP A 355 13.68 -10.05 5.24
C ASP A 355 12.20 -10.32 4.89
N MET A 356 11.87 -11.31 4.04
CA MET A 356 10.51 -11.49 3.49
C MET A 356 9.40 -11.48 4.55
N PHE A 357 9.61 -12.12 5.71
CA PHE A 357 8.67 -12.16 6.84
C PHE A 357 9.29 -11.61 8.14
N ASN A 358 10.34 -10.79 8.06
CA ASN A 358 10.97 -10.20 9.24
C ASN A 358 9.94 -9.35 10.00
N GLY A 359 9.63 -9.68 11.26
CA GLY A 359 8.61 -8.99 12.05
C GLY A 359 7.16 -9.22 11.60
N ALA A 360 6.88 -10.20 10.73
CA ALA A 360 5.53 -10.63 10.39
C ALA A 360 4.93 -11.46 11.54
N LYS A 361 4.46 -10.78 12.59
CA LYS A 361 4.12 -11.37 13.89
C LYS A 361 3.01 -12.43 13.89
N LYS A 362 2.16 -12.47 12.85
CA LYS A 362 1.08 -13.46 12.72
C LYS A 362 1.35 -14.55 11.68
N PHE A 363 2.42 -14.43 10.90
CA PHE A 363 2.65 -15.32 9.77
C PHE A 363 3.03 -16.73 10.24
N ASN A 364 2.24 -17.73 9.87
CA ASN A 364 2.48 -19.14 10.18
C ASN A 364 1.93 -20.10 9.11
N GLN A 365 1.97 -19.71 7.83
CA GLN A 365 1.46 -20.55 6.74
C GLN A 365 2.48 -21.60 6.30
N ASP A 366 2.00 -22.78 5.91
CA ASP A 366 2.84 -23.89 5.43
C ASP A 366 3.46 -23.55 4.06
N ILE A 367 4.75 -23.20 4.11
CA ILE A 367 5.60 -22.91 2.95
C ILE A 367 6.68 -23.98 2.75
N GLY A 368 6.56 -25.14 3.41
CA GLY A 368 7.55 -26.22 3.32
C GLY A 368 7.68 -26.80 1.91
N LYS A 369 6.67 -26.60 1.05
CA LYS A 369 6.62 -27.09 -0.34
C LYS A 369 7.13 -26.10 -1.38
N TRP A 370 7.56 -24.91 -0.97
CA TRP A 370 8.14 -23.94 -1.90
C TRP A 370 9.43 -24.47 -2.54
N ASN A 371 9.59 -24.20 -3.83
CA ASN A 371 10.84 -24.47 -4.52
C ASN A 371 11.79 -23.29 -4.32
N VAL A 372 12.80 -23.46 -3.47
CA VAL A 372 13.78 -22.42 -3.15
C VAL A 372 15.18 -22.72 -3.70
N ALA A 373 15.28 -23.63 -4.68
CA ALA A 373 16.57 -24.10 -5.23
C ALA A 373 17.45 -22.98 -5.82
N LEU A 374 16.84 -21.88 -6.29
CA LEU A 374 17.53 -20.70 -6.83
C LEU A 374 17.73 -19.56 -5.81
N VAL A 375 17.19 -19.68 -4.59
CA VAL A 375 17.26 -18.61 -3.60
C VAL A 375 18.68 -18.48 -3.07
N LYS A 376 19.27 -17.29 -3.25
CA LYS A 376 20.63 -16.93 -2.83
C LYS A 376 20.69 -16.36 -1.42
N SER A 377 19.60 -15.74 -0.96
CA SER A 377 19.55 -15.06 0.34
C SER A 377 18.23 -15.25 1.08
N THR A 378 18.33 -15.71 2.32
CA THR A 378 17.25 -15.78 3.33
C THR A 378 17.61 -15.02 4.61
N ASN A 379 18.56 -14.07 4.52
CA ASN A 379 18.92 -13.19 5.65
C ASN A 379 17.67 -12.63 6.32
N ASN A 380 17.59 -12.76 7.65
CA ASN A 380 16.47 -12.28 8.47
C ASN A 380 15.06 -12.75 8.07
N MET A 381 14.90 -13.76 7.19
CA MET A 381 13.61 -14.08 6.58
C MET A 381 12.47 -14.26 7.59
N PHE A 382 12.72 -14.89 8.73
CA PHE A 382 11.76 -15.09 9.83
C PHE A 382 12.22 -14.41 11.14
N ASN A 383 13.14 -13.45 11.07
CA ASN A 383 13.59 -12.72 12.25
C ASN A 383 12.38 -12.03 12.93
N ASN A 384 12.18 -12.23 14.23
CA ASN A 384 11.00 -11.75 14.96
C ASN A 384 9.62 -12.21 14.39
N ALA A 385 9.57 -13.28 13.60
CA ALA A 385 8.32 -13.96 13.24
C ALA A 385 7.88 -14.87 14.41
N ILE A 386 7.37 -14.25 15.47
CA ILE A 386 7.18 -14.83 16.81
C ILE A 386 6.15 -15.97 16.90
N VAL A 387 5.45 -16.31 15.82
CA VAL A 387 4.52 -17.45 15.76
C VAL A 387 4.84 -18.42 14.63
N PHE A 388 5.89 -18.14 13.83
CA PHE A 388 6.24 -18.97 12.69
C PHE A 388 6.79 -20.31 13.19
N ASN A 389 6.07 -21.38 12.86
CA ASN A 389 6.33 -22.73 13.34
C ASN A 389 5.98 -23.76 12.27
N GLN A 390 6.73 -23.77 11.16
CA GLN A 390 6.55 -24.68 10.03
C GLN A 390 7.82 -25.48 9.75
N ASN A 391 7.66 -26.68 9.21
CA ASN A 391 8.76 -27.55 8.80
C ASN A 391 9.32 -27.09 7.44
N LEU A 392 10.62 -26.78 7.39
CA LEU A 392 11.32 -26.33 6.18
C LEU A 392 12.33 -27.37 5.66
N GLY A 393 12.28 -28.61 6.16
CA GLY A 393 13.25 -29.66 5.82
C GLY A 393 13.21 -30.10 4.34
N SER A 394 12.12 -29.82 3.63
CA SER A 394 11.99 -30.13 2.21
C SER A 394 12.58 -29.06 1.28
N TRP A 395 13.07 -27.94 1.80
CA TRP A 395 13.68 -26.89 1.00
C TRP A 395 15.00 -27.33 0.38
N ASP A 396 15.13 -27.14 -0.93
CA ASP A 396 16.40 -27.29 -1.63
C ASP A 396 17.20 -25.98 -1.52
N LEU A 397 18.31 -26.00 -0.77
CA LEU A 397 19.15 -24.82 -0.51
C LEU A 397 20.41 -24.78 -1.39
N SER A 398 20.43 -25.50 -2.52
CA SER A 398 21.61 -25.65 -3.37
C SER A 398 22.28 -24.34 -3.80
N SER A 399 21.51 -23.25 -3.97
CA SER A 399 22.03 -21.94 -4.36
C SER A 399 22.22 -20.94 -3.21
N LEU A 400 21.97 -21.36 -1.96
CA LEU A 400 21.98 -20.46 -0.81
C LEU A 400 23.40 -19.94 -0.52
N ILE A 401 23.51 -18.63 -0.31
CA ILE A 401 24.77 -17.94 0.00
C ILE A 401 24.67 -17.25 1.37
N TYR A 402 23.55 -16.57 1.64
CA TYR A 402 23.37 -15.75 2.83
C TYR A 402 22.11 -16.16 3.62
N ALA A 403 22.25 -16.46 4.91
CA ALA A 403 21.14 -16.90 5.77
C ALA A 403 21.19 -16.35 7.19
N SER A 404 21.95 -15.26 7.39
CA SER A 404 22.20 -14.69 8.71
C SER A 404 20.90 -14.26 9.42
N ASN A 405 20.77 -14.65 10.68
CA ASN A 405 19.62 -14.37 11.54
C ASN A 405 18.27 -14.85 10.98
N MET A 406 18.24 -15.82 10.06
CA MET A 406 17.01 -16.30 9.42
C MET A 406 15.91 -16.66 10.43
N PHE A 407 16.27 -17.26 11.58
CA PHE A 407 15.33 -17.68 12.63
C PHE A 407 15.46 -16.92 13.96
N LYS A 408 16.19 -15.81 14.00
CA LYS A 408 16.38 -15.08 15.25
C LYS A 408 15.02 -14.64 15.82
N ASN A 409 14.71 -15.03 17.05
CA ASN A 409 13.41 -14.78 17.70
C ASN A 409 12.19 -15.38 16.96
N ALA A 410 12.38 -16.39 16.10
CA ALA A 410 11.29 -17.18 15.53
C ALA A 410 10.81 -18.25 16.53
N ALA A 411 9.59 -18.76 16.34
CA ALA A 411 8.95 -19.71 17.26
C ALA A 411 8.85 -21.15 16.71
N LEU A 412 9.84 -21.60 15.94
CA LEU A 412 9.89 -23.00 15.53
C LEU A 412 9.95 -23.87 16.78
N ASN A 413 8.96 -24.74 16.94
CA ASN A 413 8.98 -25.73 17.99
C ASN A 413 10.05 -26.80 17.69
N CYS A 414 10.32 -27.63 18.70
CA CYS A 414 11.31 -28.70 18.61
C CYS A 414 11.15 -29.58 17.38
N GLN A 415 9.93 -30.04 17.12
CA GLN A 415 9.64 -30.99 16.06
C GLN A 415 9.92 -30.40 14.68
N ASN A 416 9.51 -29.15 14.45
CA ASN A 416 9.71 -28.47 13.18
C ASN A 416 11.18 -28.07 12.99
N TYR A 417 11.88 -27.64 14.04
CA TYR A 417 13.31 -27.36 13.96
C TYR A 417 14.13 -28.64 13.74
N ASP A 418 13.82 -29.74 14.44
CA ASP A 418 14.43 -31.05 14.25
C ASP A 418 14.24 -31.56 12.81
N SER A 419 13.01 -31.46 12.28
CA SER A 419 12.69 -31.86 10.89
C SER A 419 13.40 -31.00 9.86
N THR A 420 13.53 -29.69 10.14
CA THR A 420 14.23 -28.73 9.27
C THR A 420 15.71 -29.06 9.19
N LEU A 421 16.38 -29.22 10.35
CA LEU A 421 17.80 -29.60 10.41
C LEU A 421 18.06 -30.93 9.70
N TYR A 422 17.22 -31.94 9.99
CA TYR A 422 17.35 -33.26 9.37
C TYR A 422 17.22 -33.20 7.85
N GLY A 423 16.18 -32.54 7.34
CA GLY A 423 15.96 -32.42 5.91
C GLY A 423 17.11 -31.71 5.19
N TRP A 424 17.60 -30.61 5.74
CA TRP A 424 18.76 -29.89 5.18
C TRP A 424 20.02 -30.75 5.15
N SER A 425 20.29 -31.56 6.18
CA SER A 425 21.46 -32.45 6.17
C SER A 425 21.35 -33.61 5.17
N GLN A 426 20.14 -33.94 4.70
CA GLN A 426 19.94 -34.97 3.67
C GLN A 426 20.08 -34.42 2.24
N ASN A 427 20.14 -33.10 2.06
CA ASN A 427 20.28 -32.50 0.73
C ASN A 427 21.71 -32.76 0.19
N PRO A 428 21.88 -33.52 -0.92
CA PRO A 428 23.20 -33.85 -1.47
C PRO A 428 24.02 -32.62 -1.91
N SER A 429 23.32 -31.54 -2.26
CA SER A 429 23.90 -30.29 -2.77
C SER A 429 23.88 -29.18 -1.73
N ILE A 430 23.75 -29.52 -0.43
CA ILE A 430 23.77 -28.53 0.65
C ILE A 430 25.11 -27.76 0.64
N PRO A 431 25.07 -26.41 0.58
CA PRO A 431 26.27 -25.59 0.45
C PRO A 431 27.11 -25.58 1.72
N ASP A 432 28.41 -25.36 1.56
CA ASP A 432 29.36 -25.20 2.66
C ASP A 432 29.34 -23.75 3.21
N ASN A 433 29.77 -23.56 4.45
CA ASN A 433 30.04 -22.27 5.10
C ASN A 433 28.82 -21.32 5.23
N ILE A 434 27.60 -21.85 5.33
CA ILE A 434 26.41 -21.03 5.57
C ILE A 434 26.40 -20.49 7.01
N ASN A 435 26.18 -19.18 7.14
CA ASN A 435 26.09 -18.51 8.43
C ASN A 435 24.62 -18.20 8.78
N LEU A 436 24.02 -18.99 9.68
CA LEU A 436 22.71 -18.68 10.29
C LEU A 436 22.82 -17.67 11.44
N SER A 437 24.02 -17.48 12.00
CA SER A 437 24.25 -16.67 13.19
C SER A 437 23.35 -17.14 14.34
N SER A 438 22.67 -16.22 15.06
CA SER A 438 21.80 -16.59 16.16
C SER A 438 20.48 -17.15 15.66
N VAL A 439 20.18 -18.38 16.08
CA VAL A 439 18.88 -19.05 15.96
C VAL A 439 18.17 -19.14 17.31
N SER A 440 18.58 -18.34 18.30
CA SER A 440 17.89 -18.29 19.59
C SER A 440 16.43 -17.79 19.41
N PRO A 441 15.43 -18.36 20.12
CA PRO A 441 15.51 -19.31 21.23
C PRO A 441 15.25 -20.78 20.84
N LEU A 442 15.58 -21.19 19.61
CA LEU A 442 15.21 -22.53 19.11
C LEU A 442 15.82 -23.67 19.95
N THR A 443 15.12 -24.79 19.99
CA THR A 443 15.52 -25.98 20.74
C THR A 443 15.45 -27.20 19.84
N TYR A 444 16.49 -28.06 19.88
CA TYR A 444 16.56 -29.32 19.13
C TYR A 444 16.74 -30.50 20.07
N SER A 445 16.34 -31.70 19.64
CA SER A 445 16.29 -32.85 20.56
C SER A 445 16.50 -34.22 19.93
N HIS A 446 15.89 -34.49 18.77
CA HIS A 446 15.88 -35.81 18.19
C HIS A 446 17.29 -36.25 17.79
N ASN A 447 17.67 -37.51 18.07
CA ASN A 447 19.02 -38.01 17.75
C ASN A 447 19.43 -37.74 16.29
N ALA A 448 18.51 -37.97 15.34
CA ALA A 448 18.70 -37.63 13.93
C ALA A 448 18.96 -36.13 13.68
N ALA A 449 18.27 -35.23 14.40
CA ALA A 449 18.49 -33.78 14.30
C ALA A 449 19.82 -33.37 14.95
N VAL A 450 20.22 -34.00 16.05
CA VAL A 450 21.56 -33.82 16.66
C VAL A 450 22.65 -34.22 15.67
N THR A 451 22.52 -35.39 15.02
CA THR A 451 23.45 -35.83 13.97
C THR A 451 23.46 -34.86 12.79
N ALA A 452 22.28 -34.42 12.33
CA ALA A 452 22.13 -33.48 11.22
C ALA A 452 22.80 -32.13 11.52
N ARG A 453 22.51 -31.54 12.68
CA ARG A 453 23.12 -30.29 13.15
C ARG A 453 24.64 -30.40 13.23
N ASN A 454 25.15 -31.50 13.81
CA ASN A 454 26.59 -31.74 13.89
C ASN A 454 27.24 -31.91 12.52
N TYR A 455 26.56 -32.53 11.56
CA TYR A 455 27.02 -32.61 10.17
C TYR A 455 27.08 -31.22 9.52
N LEU A 456 26.02 -30.43 9.64
CA LEU A 456 25.98 -29.06 9.10
C LEU A 456 27.13 -28.20 9.67
N ILE A 457 27.38 -28.26 10.98
CA ILE A 457 28.46 -27.47 11.61
C ILE A 457 29.85 -28.03 11.28
N ASN A 458 30.08 -29.31 11.57
CA ASN A 458 31.44 -29.87 11.56
C ASN A 458 31.90 -30.31 10.17
N SER A 459 30.98 -30.78 9.32
CA SER A 459 31.32 -31.28 7.98
C SER A 459 31.06 -30.22 6.90
N LYS A 460 30.05 -29.37 7.07
CA LYS A 460 29.69 -28.31 6.12
C LYS A 460 30.17 -26.91 6.54
N GLY A 461 30.75 -26.74 7.73
CA GLY A 461 31.26 -25.44 8.19
C GLY A 461 30.16 -24.42 8.51
N TRP A 462 28.93 -24.84 8.75
CA TRP A 462 27.83 -23.93 9.08
C TRP A 462 28.04 -23.27 10.45
N THR A 463 27.62 -22.01 10.57
CA THR A 463 27.56 -21.31 11.86
C THR A 463 26.12 -21.28 12.37
N ILE A 464 25.82 -22.09 13.39
CA ILE A 464 24.52 -22.16 14.08
C ILE A 464 24.78 -21.94 15.57
N ILE A 465 24.33 -20.80 16.11
CA ILE A 465 24.54 -20.44 17.53
C ILE A 465 23.23 -20.07 18.22
N GLY A 466 23.16 -20.27 19.54
CA GLY A 466 22.04 -19.81 20.37
C GLY A 466 20.82 -20.74 20.43
N ASP A 467 20.80 -21.83 19.66
CA ASP A 467 19.91 -22.95 19.92
C ASP A 467 20.42 -23.82 21.07
N THR A 468 19.51 -24.52 21.74
CA THR A 468 19.85 -25.40 22.87
C THR A 468 19.39 -26.83 22.61
N TYR A 469 20.20 -27.80 23.06
CA TYR A 469 19.75 -29.18 23.11
C TYR A 469 18.85 -29.39 24.33
N ASN A 470 17.70 -30.01 24.13
CA ASN A 470 16.85 -30.45 25.23
C ASN A 470 16.32 -31.85 24.94
N GLY A 471 16.85 -32.88 25.60
CA GLY A 471 16.40 -34.27 25.43
C GLY A 471 14.93 -34.51 25.83
N GLU A 472 14.35 -33.64 26.65
CA GLU A 472 12.93 -33.70 27.06
C GLU A 472 12.00 -33.03 26.06
N CYS A 473 12.55 -32.37 25.04
CA CYS A 473 11.80 -31.72 23.97
C CYS A 473 11.24 -32.72 22.94
N GLN A 474 11.66 -34.00 23.05
CA GLN A 474 10.95 -35.15 22.49
C GLN A 474 9.81 -35.66 23.38
N SER A 475 9.78 -35.28 24.65
CA SER A 475 8.75 -35.75 25.56
C SER A 475 7.44 -35.10 25.14
N LEU A 476 6.54 -35.95 24.64
CA LEU A 476 5.11 -35.77 24.83
C LEU A 476 4.82 -35.75 26.35
N LEU A 477 5.26 -34.72 27.06
CA LEU A 477 4.54 -34.19 28.20
C LEU A 477 3.65 -33.04 27.72
N GLY A 478 2.94 -33.29 26.61
CA GLY A 478 1.59 -32.79 26.46
C GLY A 478 0.75 -33.42 27.57
N THR A 479 0.76 -32.82 28.76
CA THR A 479 -0.40 -32.93 29.62
C THR A 479 -1.51 -32.16 28.89
N SER A 480 -2.43 -32.94 28.33
CA SER A 480 -3.56 -32.55 27.48
C SER A 480 -3.23 -31.85 26.16
N ASP A 481 -2.93 -32.63 25.12
CA ASP A 481 -3.56 -32.45 23.79
C ASP A 481 -3.52 -33.74 22.96
N LEU A 482 -3.90 -34.86 23.57
CA LEU A 482 -4.57 -35.93 22.83
C LEU A 482 -6.05 -35.58 22.70
N LYS A 483 -6.34 -34.57 21.87
CA LYS A 483 -7.66 -34.23 21.34
C LYS A 483 -7.40 -33.51 19.99
N ILE A 484 -7.84 -33.97 18.82
CA ILE A 484 -8.98 -34.84 18.54
C ILE A 484 -8.72 -35.69 17.28
N LYS A 485 -8.88 -37.00 17.49
CA LYS A 485 -9.36 -37.96 16.51
C LYS A 485 -10.73 -37.46 16.01
N GLY A 486 -10.77 -36.72 14.90
CA GLY A 486 -11.97 -36.14 14.25
C GLY A 486 -13.08 -35.62 15.19
N GLU A 487 -13.26 -34.29 15.30
CA GLU A 487 -14.36 -33.76 16.11
C GLU A 487 -15.70 -34.41 15.75
N ILE A 488 -16.46 -34.78 16.78
CA ILE A 488 -17.82 -35.29 16.58
C ILE A 488 -18.60 -34.16 15.97
N SER A 489 -19.04 -34.38 14.73
CA SER A 489 -19.73 -33.38 13.93
C SER A 489 -21.09 -33.91 13.51
N LEU A 490 -22.04 -32.99 13.46
CA LEU A 490 -23.39 -33.24 12.97
C LEU A 490 -23.50 -32.69 11.55
N TYR A 491 -23.92 -33.53 10.63
CA TYR A 491 -24.22 -33.10 9.26
C TYR A 491 -25.47 -33.80 8.75
N PRO A 492 -26.34 -33.16 7.97
CA PRO A 492 -26.39 -31.71 7.80
C PRO A 492 -26.78 -31.02 9.12
N ASN A 493 -26.39 -29.76 9.27
CA ASN A 493 -26.88 -28.88 10.34
C ASN A 493 -26.93 -27.45 9.77
N PRO A 494 -28.10 -26.90 9.43
CA PRO A 494 -29.45 -27.39 9.74
C PRO A 494 -29.90 -28.67 9.01
N ALA A 495 -30.69 -29.52 9.68
CA ALA A 495 -31.17 -30.81 9.17
C ALA A 495 -32.68 -30.86 8.93
N ALA A 496 -33.10 -31.63 7.91
CA ALA A 496 -34.51 -31.91 7.64
C ALA A 496 -34.96 -33.14 8.45
N ASP A 497 -34.70 -34.36 7.99
CA ASP A 497 -35.26 -35.55 8.64
C ASP A 497 -34.23 -36.43 9.33
N ILE A 498 -32.94 -36.30 8.96
CA ILE A 498 -31.85 -37.13 9.47
C ILE A 498 -30.65 -36.26 9.78
N ILE A 499 -29.97 -36.58 10.90
CA ILE A 499 -28.64 -36.08 11.24
C ILE A 499 -27.67 -37.25 11.27
N TYR A 500 -26.54 -37.08 10.59
CA TYR A 500 -25.39 -37.97 10.65
C TYR A 500 -24.44 -37.49 11.74
N VAL A 501 -24.00 -38.44 12.58
CA VAL A 501 -23.09 -38.21 13.70
C VAL A 501 -21.73 -38.80 13.33
N LYS A 502 -20.83 -37.97 12.83
CA LYS A 502 -19.47 -38.43 12.47
C LYS A 502 -18.58 -38.53 13.70
N ASN A 503 -17.60 -39.43 13.64
CA ASN A 503 -16.54 -39.61 14.64
C ASN A 503 -17.05 -39.92 16.07
N SER A 504 -18.27 -40.45 16.20
CA SER A 504 -18.85 -40.81 17.51
C SER A 504 -19.04 -42.31 17.66
N ASN A 505 -18.67 -42.84 18.83
CA ASN A 505 -18.95 -44.21 19.25
C ASN A 505 -20.23 -44.30 20.11
N ALA A 506 -21.08 -43.27 20.08
CA ALA A 506 -22.30 -43.23 20.87
C ALA A 506 -23.30 -44.29 20.38
N LYS A 507 -23.92 -44.99 21.34
CA LYS A 507 -24.96 -45.99 21.06
C LYS A 507 -26.35 -45.44 21.28
N ASP A 508 -26.49 -44.52 22.24
CA ASP A 508 -27.76 -43.93 22.62
C ASP A 508 -27.71 -42.41 22.49
N PHE A 509 -28.87 -41.80 22.30
CA PHE A 509 -29.00 -40.35 22.27
C PHE A 509 -30.26 -39.86 22.98
N LYS A 510 -30.22 -38.59 23.41
CA LYS A 510 -31.39 -37.81 23.84
C LYS A 510 -31.36 -36.44 23.17
N ILE A 511 -32.50 -35.94 22.74
CA ILE A 511 -32.67 -34.60 22.21
C ILE A 511 -33.55 -33.82 23.16
N MET A 512 -33.10 -32.62 23.52
CA MET A 512 -33.80 -31.69 24.39
C MET A 512 -34.15 -30.41 23.66
N ASP A 513 -35.30 -29.83 23.99
CA ASP A 513 -35.62 -28.45 23.61
C ASP A 513 -34.79 -27.45 24.43
N LEU A 514 -34.89 -26.15 24.10
CA LEU A 514 -34.15 -25.09 24.80
C LEU A 514 -34.56 -24.91 26.27
N ASN A 515 -35.70 -25.49 26.69
CA ASN A 515 -36.15 -25.49 28.07
C ASN A 515 -35.65 -26.73 28.84
N GLY A 516 -34.83 -27.58 28.21
CA GLY A 516 -34.26 -28.78 28.81
C GLY A 516 -35.21 -29.99 28.85
N ARG A 517 -36.38 -29.94 28.19
CA ARG A 517 -37.30 -31.08 28.13
C ARG A 517 -36.82 -32.08 27.08
N ILE A 518 -36.75 -33.37 27.43
CA ILE A 518 -36.41 -34.43 26.47
C ILE A 518 -37.59 -34.62 25.51
N VAL A 519 -37.35 -34.39 24.23
CA VAL A 519 -38.36 -34.46 23.16
C VAL A 519 -38.19 -35.68 22.24
N LEU A 520 -37.00 -36.28 22.20
CA LEU A 520 -36.73 -37.52 21.47
C LEU A 520 -35.57 -38.28 22.12
N GLN A 521 -35.63 -39.61 22.16
CA GLN A 521 -34.51 -40.43 22.61
C GLN A 521 -34.53 -41.77 21.87
N GLY A 522 -33.37 -42.38 21.70
CA GLY A 522 -33.25 -43.64 20.98
C GLY A 522 -31.81 -44.09 20.82
N ASN A 523 -31.61 -45.05 19.91
CA ASN A 523 -30.28 -45.56 19.57
C ASN A 523 -29.75 -44.89 18.31
N VAL A 524 -28.44 -44.68 18.22
CA VAL A 524 -27.77 -44.26 16.99
C VAL A 524 -27.56 -45.50 16.12
N VAL A 525 -28.17 -45.54 14.95
CA VAL A 525 -28.08 -46.67 14.01
C VAL A 525 -27.36 -46.21 12.75
N ASN A 526 -26.28 -46.90 12.36
CA ASN A 526 -25.47 -46.55 11.18
C ASN A 526 -25.06 -45.06 11.15
N GLU A 527 -24.63 -44.54 12.31
CA GLU A 527 -24.23 -43.13 12.48
C GLU A 527 -25.35 -42.12 12.20
N GLN A 528 -26.62 -42.54 12.19
CA GLN A 528 -27.76 -41.68 11.87
C GLN A 528 -28.75 -41.57 13.03
N ILE A 529 -29.37 -40.39 13.13
CA ILE A 529 -30.47 -40.08 14.02
C ILE A 529 -31.62 -39.51 13.18
N ASN A 530 -32.78 -40.18 13.22
CA ASN A 530 -34.01 -39.67 12.59
C ASN A 530 -34.66 -38.63 13.51
N ILE A 531 -34.85 -37.42 12.98
CA ILE A 531 -35.43 -36.26 13.67
C ILE A 531 -36.72 -35.77 12.99
N GLN A 532 -37.31 -36.54 12.09
CA GLN A 532 -38.51 -36.17 11.32
C GLN A 532 -39.70 -35.80 12.24
N ALA A 533 -39.78 -36.42 13.42
CA ALA A 533 -40.83 -36.14 14.39
C ALA A 533 -40.68 -34.81 15.15
N LEU A 534 -39.53 -34.12 15.02
CA LEU A 534 -39.30 -32.83 15.67
C LEU A 534 -39.89 -31.68 14.84
N THR A 535 -40.47 -30.69 15.52
CA THR A 535 -40.84 -29.42 14.88
C THR A 535 -39.60 -28.57 14.58
N SER A 536 -39.66 -27.67 13.59
CA SER A 536 -38.58 -26.73 13.28
C SER A 536 -38.13 -25.95 14.51
N GLY A 537 -36.82 -25.82 14.73
CA GLY A 537 -36.28 -25.16 15.92
C GLY A 537 -34.87 -25.58 16.30
N ASN A 538 -34.36 -25.00 17.40
CA ASN A 538 -33.04 -25.29 17.96
C ASN A 538 -33.13 -26.36 19.05
N TYR A 539 -32.24 -27.35 18.99
CA TYR A 539 -32.22 -28.47 19.93
C TYR A 539 -30.81 -28.75 20.46
N ILE A 540 -30.76 -29.37 21.63
CA ILE A 540 -29.54 -29.93 22.21
C ILE A 540 -29.59 -31.45 22.07
N LEU A 541 -28.64 -32.01 21.33
CA LEU A 541 -28.43 -33.44 21.20
C LEU A 541 -27.39 -33.91 22.22
N GLN A 542 -27.79 -34.82 23.10
CA GLN A 542 -26.92 -35.59 23.98
C GLN A 542 -26.63 -36.95 23.36
N LEU A 543 -25.35 -37.27 23.21
CA LEU A 543 -24.85 -38.55 22.74
C LEU A 543 -24.22 -39.30 23.93
N TYR A 544 -24.59 -40.55 24.10
CA TYR A 544 -24.13 -41.41 25.19
C TYR A 544 -23.23 -42.52 24.63
N SER A 545 -21.98 -42.52 25.08
CA SER A 545 -21.04 -43.61 24.86
C SER A 545 -20.73 -44.31 26.19
N LYS A 546 -19.98 -45.42 26.16
CA LYS A 546 -19.52 -46.11 27.38
C LYS A 546 -18.58 -45.25 28.24
N GLU A 547 -17.92 -44.26 27.64
CA GLU A 547 -16.82 -43.52 28.24
C GLU A 547 -17.19 -42.07 28.57
N ASN A 548 -18.19 -41.50 27.90
CA ASN A 548 -18.60 -40.10 28.08
C ASN A 548 -20.02 -39.79 27.57
N ILE A 549 -20.54 -38.63 28.00
CA ILE A 549 -21.73 -37.99 27.46
C ILE A 549 -21.28 -36.72 26.73
N GLN A 550 -21.77 -36.49 25.52
CA GLN A 550 -21.43 -35.31 24.73
C GLN A 550 -22.67 -34.52 24.32
N ASN A 551 -22.58 -33.19 24.36
CA ASN A 551 -23.67 -32.29 24.02
C ASN A 551 -23.34 -31.53 22.72
N LEU A 552 -24.25 -31.56 21.76
CA LEU A 552 -24.13 -30.87 20.47
C LEU A 552 -25.40 -30.07 20.22
N LYS A 553 -25.30 -29.00 19.43
CA LYS A 553 -26.47 -28.19 19.04
C LYS A 553 -26.77 -28.42 17.57
N PHE A 554 -28.05 -28.51 17.24
CA PHE A 554 -28.48 -28.56 15.84
C PHE A 554 -29.78 -27.80 15.62
N ILE A 555 -30.02 -27.45 14.36
CA ILE A 555 -31.20 -26.75 13.89
C ILE A 555 -32.05 -27.73 13.04
N LYS A 556 -33.29 -27.98 13.46
CA LYS A 556 -34.30 -28.67 12.63
C LYS A 556 -34.92 -27.64 11.70
N LYS A 557 -34.85 -27.89 10.39
CA LYS A 557 -35.59 -27.15 9.36
C LYS A 557 -37.08 -27.39 9.48
#